data_AF-A0A350LRK9-F1
#
_entry.id   AF-A0A350LRK9-F1
#
_cell.length_a   1.000
_cell.length_b   1.000
_cell.length_c   1.000
_cell.angle_alpha   90.00
_cell.angle_beta   90.00
_cell.angle_gamma   90.00
#
_symmetry.space_group_name_H-M   'P 1'
#
loop_
_entity.id
_entity.type
_entity.pdbx_description
1 polymer ?
#
loop_
_entity_poly.entity_id
_entity_poly.type
_entity_poly.pdbx_seq_one_letter_code
_entity_poly.pdbx_strand_id
1 'polypeptide(L)'
;MPLDDWLTTLGVRVCNGPEALATTGIAQPVRFGHGELVLDLARDPEALRVALRGSLRRIAAALVLALGGFGLWATSVQIETERLRDLDRSYRANAETILRTALVPSGPVLDIRAQAEGALSRARAEAEAARVRSRPLDVLRAAGEALVAHDPRVTRVSYQPGLGLVIDLEIGDFEALDALVGDLAAAGTEARVARSVAREGRGVEAVLALTTTRAEAER
;
A
#
# COMPACT_ATOMS: atom_id res chain seq x y z
N MET A 1 77.49 -29.78 72.78
CA MET A 1 76.09 -29.55 73.19
C MET A 1 75.26 -29.62 71.92
N PRO A 2 74.29 -30.54 71.82
CA PRO A 2 73.46 -30.68 70.63
C PRO A 2 72.60 -29.42 70.42
N LEU A 3 72.29 -29.11 69.16
CA LEU A 3 71.57 -27.90 68.76
C LEU A 3 70.21 -27.76 69.45
N ASP A 4 69.52 -28.88 69.67
CA ASP A 4 68.20 -28.94 70.29
C ASP A 4 68.22 -28.49 71.75
N ASP A 5 69.28 -28.84 72.50
CA ASP A 5 69.45 -28.41 73.89
C ASP A 5 69.71 -26.89 73.96
N TRP A 6 70.47 -26.35 73.01
CA TRP A 6 70.73 -24.92 72.92
C TRP A 6 69.48 -24.12 72.56
N LEU A 7 68.69 -24.59 71.60
CA LEU A 7 67.42 -23.96 71.23
C LEU A 7 66.41 -23.98 72.39
N THR A 8 66.36 -25.09 73.13
CA THR A 8 65.50 -25.21 74.31
C THR A 8 65.94 -24.23 75.42
N THR A 9 67.25 -24.01 75.57
CA THR A 9 67.79 -23.01 76.52
C THR A 9 67.38 -21.58 76.16
N LEU A 10 67.22 -21.29 74.87
CA LEU A 10 66.72 -20.00 74.36
C LEU A 10 65.18 -19.87 74.43
N GLY A 11 64.48 -20.86 74.99
CA GLY A 11 63.02 -20.88 75.06
C GLY A 11 62.34 -21.21 73.74
N VAL A 12 63.09 -21.63 72.72
CA VAL A 12 62.55 -22.03 71.41
C VAL A 12 62.20 -23.52 71.46
N ARG A 13 60.90 -23.83 71.41
CA ARG A 13 60.42 -25.21 71.45
C ARG A 13 60.59 -25.88 70.08
N VAL A 14 61.51 -26.84 69.99
CA VAL A 14 61.72 -27.66 68.79
C VAL A 14 60.69 -28.79 68.76
N CYS A 15 59.89 -28.87 67.70
CA CYS A 15 58.87 -29.90 67.51
C CYS A 15 59.28 -30.81 66.36
N ASN A 16 59.65 -32.06 66.64
CA ASN A 16 60.20 -33.01 65.65
C ASN A 16 59.12 -33.81 64.90
N GLY A 17 57.87 -33.33 64.88
CA GLY A 17 56.77 -34.01 64.20
C GLY A 17 55.45 -33.26 64.28
N PRO A 18 54.48 -33.62 63.41
CA PRO A 18 53.19 -32.95 63.34
C PRO A 18 52.37 -33.10 64.63
N GLU A 19 52.52 -34.23 65.33
CA GLU A 19 51.85 -34.49 66.60
C GLU A 19 52.37 -33.57 67.72
N ALA A 20 53.69 -33.34 67.77
CA ALA A 20 54.30 -32.41 68.72
C ALA A 20 53.83 -30.96 68.48
N LEU A 21 53.55 -30.60 67.22
CA LEU A 21 53.09 -29.27 66.81
C LEU A 21 51.60 -29.03 67.09
N ALA A 22 50.79 -30.09 67.15
CA ALA A 22 49.37 -30.00 67.51
C ALA A 22 49.16 -29.51 68.95
N THR A 23 50.09 -29.85 69.86
CA THR A 23 50.03 -29.44 71.28
C THR A 23 50.36 -27.96 71.52
N THR A 24 50.93 -27.27 70.53
CA THR A 24 51.30 -25.84 70.60
C THR A 24 50.24 -24.89 70.04
N GLY A 25 49.10 -25.40 69.57
CA GLY A 25 48.01 -24.58 69.03
C GLY A 25 48.33 -23.93 67.67
N ILE A 26 49.42 -24.34 67.03
CA ILE A 26 49.83 -23.90 65.68
C ILE A 26 49.19 -24.85 64.66
N ALA A 27 48.58 -24.28 63.61
CA ALA A 27 47.97 -25.08 62.56
C ALA A 27 49.02 -25.98 61.88
N GLN A 28 48.63 -27.23 61.59
CA GLN A 28 49.52 -28.20 60.97
C GLN A 28 50.02 -27.68 59.61
N PRO A 29 51.33 -27.74 59.32
CA PRO A 29 51.84 -27.30 58.03
C PRO A 29 51.29 -28.22 56.93
N VAL A 30 50.51 -27.64 56.02
CA VAL A 30 49.96 -28.34 54.86
C VAL A 30 50.98 -28.28 53.72
N ARG A 31 51.42 -29.45 53.23
CA ARG A 31 52.26 -29.54 52.04
C ARG A 31 51.50 -29.00 50.83
N PHE A 32 52.03 -27.98 50.17
CA PHE A 32 51.44 -27.36 48.98
C PHE A 32 50.03 -26.76 49.19
N GLY A 33 49.70 -26.35 50.41
CA GLY A 33 48.37 -25.83 50.76
C GLY A 33 48.09 -24.40 50.30
N HIS A 34 49.10 -23.63 49.90
CA HIS A 34 48.99 -22.17 49.73
C HIS A 34 48.98 -21.72 48.25
N GLY A 35 48.56 -22.61 47.33
CA GLY A 35 48.55 -22.30 45.90
C GLY A 35 49.92 -22.43 45.22
N GLU A 36 50.88 -23.08 45.89
CA GLU A 36 52.24 -23.32 45.40
C GLU A 36 52.27 -24.12 44.08
N LEU A 37 51.24 -24.93 43.80
CA LEU A 37 51.07 -25.68 42.55
C LEU A 37 50.50 -24.84 41.38
N VAL A 38 50.01 -23.62 41.65
CA VAL A 38 49.51 -22.70 40.60
C VAL A 38 50.69 -22.03 39.89
N LEU A 39 51.81 -21.85 40.58
CA LEU A 39 53.03 -21.26 40.06
C LEU A 39 53.96 -22.36 39.51
N ASP A 40 53.62 -22.88 38.33
CA ASP A 40 54.48 -23.81 37.61
C ASP A 40 55.60 -23.05 36.87
N LEU A 41 56.77 -22.96 37.50
CA LEU A 41 57.96 -22.32 36.92
C LEU A 41 58.57 -23.11 35.74
N ALA A 42 58.14 -24.35 35.51
CA ALA A 42 58.57 -25.14 34.34
C ALA A 42 57.75 -24.79 33.08
N ARG A 43 56.68 -24.01 33.22
CA ARG A 43 55.81 -23.63 32.10
C ARG A 43 56.36 -22.40 31.39
N ASP A 44 56.72 -22.57 30.11
CA ASP A 44 57.27 -21.50 29.28
C ASP A 44 56.26 -20.35 29.09
N PRO A 45 56.54 -19.13 29.59
CA PRO A 45 55.65 -17.98 29.45
C PRO A 45 55.53 -17.49 28.00
N GLU A 46 56.52 -17.73 27.15
CA GLU A 46 56.46 -17.32 25.73
C GLU A 46 55.52 -18.22 24.93
N ALA A 47 55.49 -19.53 25.20
CA ALA A 47 54.54 -20.45 24.57
C ALA A 47 53.08 -20.03 24.81
N LEU A 48 52.75 -19.56 26.02
CA LEU A 48 51.41 -19.04 26.34
C LEU A 48 51.11 -17.76 25.55
N ARG A 49 52.07 -16.83 25.44
CA ARG A 49 51.91 -15.58 24.67
C ARG A 49 51.70 -15.86 23.18
N VAL A 50 52.42 -16.82 22.61
CA VAL A 50 52.27 -17.22 21.20
C VAL A 50 50.89 -17.83 20.96
N ALA A 51 50.43 -18.71 21.86
CA ALA A 51 49.09 -19.29 21.77
C ALA A 51 47.98 -18.22 21.87
N LEU A 52 48.10 -17.27 22.81
CA LEU A 52 47.18 -16.14 22.95
C LEU A 52 47.17 -15.22 21.74
N ARG A 53 48.35 -14.87 21.18
CA ARG A 53 48.41 -14.06 19.95
C ARG A 53 47.74 -14.79 18.79
N GLY A 54 47.89 -16.10 18.70
CA GLY A 54 47.22 -16.93 17.70
C GLY A 54 45.70 -16.90 17.80
N SER A 55 45.15 -17.07 19.01
CA SER A 55 43.69 -17.03 19.23
C SER A 55 43.12 -15.62 19.00
N LEU A 56 43.78 -14.59 19.52
CA LEU A 56 43.38 -13.19 19.34
C LEU A 56 43.40 -12.79 17.86
N ARG A 57 44.39 -13.24 17.08
CA ARG A 57 44.42 -13.00 15.63
C ARG A 57 43.23 -13.60 14.90
N ARG A 58 42.79 -14.81 15.28
CA ARG A 58 41.61 -15.45 14.68
C ARG A 58 40.33 -14.69 15.02
N ILE A 59 40.19 -14.26 16.27
CA ILE A 59 39.04 -13.45 16.72
C ILE A 59 39.03 -12.10 16.01
N ALA A 60 40.18 -11.44 15.91
CA ALA A 60 40.31 -10.18 15.20
C ALA A 60 39.94 -10.32 13.72
N ALA A 61 40.41 -11.38 13.05
CA ALA A 61 40.04 -11.66 11.66
C ALA A 61 38.52 -11.89 11.50
N ALA A 62 37.91 -12.66 12.40
CA ALA A 62 36.46 -12.88 12.39
C ALA A 62 35.68 -11.58 12.60
N LEU A 63 36.12 -10.71 13.51
CA LEU A 63 35.50 -9.41 13.76
C LEU A 63 35.61 -8.49 12.55
N VAL A 64 36.77 -8.44 11.89
CA VAL A 64 36.97 -7.63 10.68
C VAL A 64 36.02 -8.09 9.57
N LEU A 65 35.88 -9.40 9.36
CA LEU A 65 34.94 -9.95 8.37
C LEU A 65 33.48 -9.65 8.74
N ALA A 66 33.11 -9.81 10.01
CA ALA A 66 31.76 -9.51 10.47
C ALA A 66 31.41 -8.02 10.30
N LEU A 67 32.31 -7.12 10.69
CA LEU A 67 32.14 -5.68 10.52
C LEU A 67 32.10 -5.28 9.05
N GLY A 68 32.95 -5.87 8.21
CA GLY A 68 32.94 -5.64 6.76
C GLY A 68 31.62 -6.08 6.13
N GLY A 69 31.16 -7.29 6.44
CA GLY A 69 29.88 -7.82 5.97
C GLY A 69 28.69 -6.97 6.44
N PHE A 70 28.69 -6.56 7.70
CA PHE A 70 27.66 -5.68 8.25
C PHE A 70 27.67 -4.30 7.56
N GLY A 71 28.83 -3.71 7.33
CA GLY A 71 28.96 -2.42 6.62
C GLY A 71 28.46 -2.50 5.17
N LEU A 72 28.82 -3.57 4.45
CA LEU A 72 28.32 -3.83 3.10
C LEU A 72 26.79 -4.01 3.09
N TRP A 73 26.26 -4.79 4.01
CA TRP A 73 24.83 -5.00 4.14
C TRP A 73 24.08 -3.70 4.47
N ALA A 74 24.55 -2.92 5.44
CA ALA A 74 23.95 -1.65 5.82
C ALA A 74 23.96 -0.65 4.66
N THR A 75 25.05 -0.59 3.90
CA THR A 75 25.15 0.25 2.69
C THR A 75 24.15 -0.18 1.62
N SER A 76 24.01 -1.50 1.40
CA SER A 76 23.01 -2.05 0.47
C SER A 76 21.58 -1.66 0.86
N VAL A 77 21.25 -1.73 2.16
CA VAL A 77 19.93 -1.35 2.66
C VAL A 77 19.68 0.15 2.49
N GLN A 78 20.69 1.00 2.69
CA GLN A 78 20.57 2.44 2.45
C GLN A 78 20.26 2.76 0.98
N ILE A 79 21.01 2.17 0.05
CA ILE A 79 20.78 2.37 -1.40
C ILE A 79 19.36 1.96 -1.81
N GLU A 80 18.88 0.82 -1.31
CA GLU A 80 17.53 0.34 -1.62
C GLU A 80 16.46 1.29 -1.04
N THR A 81 16.68 1.78 0.18
CA THR A 81 15.78 2.72 0.83
C THR A 81 15.71 4.05 0.09
N GLU A 82 16.85 4.55 -0.41
CA GLU A 82 16.90 5.76 -1.22
C GLU A 82 16.13 5.60 -2.54
N ARG A 83 16.34 4.48 -3.24
CA ARG A 83 15.58 4.15 -4.47
C ARG A 83 14.08 4.09 -4.23
N LEU A 84 13.64 3.45 -3.15
CA LEU A 84 12.23 3.39 -2.77
C LEU A 84 11.64 4.77 -2.49
N ARG A 85 12.39 5.65 -1.82
CA ARG A 85 11.97 7.03 -1.57
C ARG A 85 11.89 7.83 -2.86
N ASP A 86 12.82 7.65 -3.79
CA ASP A 86 12.79 8.30 -5.10
C ASP A 86 11.58 7.85 -5.92
N LEU A 87 11.27 6.55 -5.91
CA LEU A 87 10.07 6.00 -6.52
C LEU A 87 8.79 6.59 -5.91
N ASP A 88 8.66 6.64 -4.58
CA ASP A 88 7.49 7.24 -3.92
C ASP A 88 7.30 8.71 -4.32
N ARG A 89 8.39 9.49 -4.37
CA ARG A 89 8.33 10.90 -4.82
C ARG A 89 7.86 11.01 -6.26
N SER A 90 8.35 10.15 -7.16
CA SER A 90 7.92 10.15 -8.57
C SER A 90 6.45 9.75 -8.74
N TYR A 91 5.97 8.75 -7.99
CA TYR A 91 4.56 8.37 -7.99
C TYR A 91 3.65 9.49 -7.49
N ARG A 92 4.06 10.19 -6.42
CA ARG A 92 3.32 11.35 -5.91
C ARG A 92 3.26 12.48 -6.94
N ALA A 93 4.37 12.80 -7.60
CA ALA A 93 4.41 13.84 -8.64
C ALA A 93 3.50 13.48 -9.84
N ASN A 94 3.52 12.21 -10.26
CA ASN A 94 2.63 11.71 -11.31
C ASN A 94 1.16 11.78 -10.89
N ALA A 95 0.85 11.36 -9.66
CA ALA A 95 -0.51 11.43 -9.12
C ALA A 95 -1.01 12.89 -9.05
N GLU A 96 -0.18 13.82 -8.59
CA GLU A 96 -0.50 15.25 -8.57
C GLU A 96 -0.76 15.80 -9.98
N THR A 97 0.06 15.41 -10.96
CA THR A 97 -0.10 15.81 -12.36
C THR A 97 -1.45 15.33 -12.91
N ILE A 98 -1.79 14.06 -12.70
CA ILE A 98 -3.09 13.49 -13.11
C ILE A 98 -4.24 14.24 -12.41
N LEU A 99 -4.11 14.53 -11.11
CA LEU A 99 -5.13 15.24 -10.35
C LEU A 99 -5.39 16.65 -10.90
N ARG A 100 -4.32 17.38 -11.21
CA ARG A 100 -4.39 18.74 -11.74
C ARG A 100 -5.04 18.77 -13.13
N THR A 101 -4.76 17.77 -13.96
CA THR A 101 -5.37 17.66 -15.30
C THR A 101 -6.83 17.22 -15.24
N ALA A 102 -7.18 16.27 -14.36
CA ALA A 102 -8.48 15.60 -14.41
C ALA A 102 -9.52 16.13 -13.41
N LEU A 103 -9.11 16.64 -12.25
CA LEU A 103 -10.04 16.84 -11.11
C LEU A 103 -10.03 18.25 -10.51
N VAL A 104 -8.89 18.96 -10.54
CA VAL A 104 -8.78 20.33 -9.99
C VAL A 104 -7.99 21.23 -10.95
N PRO A 105 -8.63 21.72 -12.04
CA PRO A 105 -7.95 22.58 -13.03
C PRO A 105 -7.52 23.95 -12.49
N SER A 106 -8.16 24.42 -11.40
CA SER A 106 -7.81 25.68 -10.74
C SER A 106 -8.01 25.58 -9.22
N GLY A 107 -6.97 25.88 -8.45
CA GLY A 107 -7.01 25.92 -6.97
C GLY A 107 -5.77 25.31 -6.28
N PRO A 108 -5.49 25.67 -5.02
CA PRO A 108 -4.40 25.09 -4.24
C PRO A 108 -4.69 23.63 -3.85
N VAL A 109 -3.70 22.75 -4.06
CA VAL A 109 -3.74 21.34 -3.65
C VAL A 109 -3.44 21.27 -2.16
N LEU A 110 -4.48 21.06 -1.34
CA LEU A 110 -4.38 20.96 0.12
C LEU A 110 -4.25 19.49 0.54
N ASP A 111 -5.34 18.75 0.40
CA ASP A 111 -5.40 17.31 0.64
C ASP A 111 -5.88 16.63 -0.65
N ILE A 112 -4.94 15.99 -1.34
CA ILE A 112 -5.18 15.29 -2.60
C ILE A 112 -6.31 14.26 -2.43
N ARG A 113 -6.37 13.57 -1.29
CA ARG A 113 -7.34 12.50 -1.06
C ARG A 113 -8.74 13.08 -0.86
N ALA A 114 -8.87 14.06 0.03
CA ALA A 114 -10.15 14.73 0.27
C ALA A 114 -10.65 15.46 -0.99
N GLN A 115 -9.75 16.07 -1.77
CA GLN A 115 -10.11 16.76 -3.02
C GLN A 115 -10.53 15.77 -4.12
N ALA A 116 -9.86 14.62 -4.25
CA ALA A 116 -10.25 13.56 -5.18
C ALA A 116 -11.60 12.95 -4.81
N GLU A 117 -11.81 12.63 -3.54
CA GLU A 117 -13.09 12.12 -3.03
C GLU A 117 -14.21 13.14 -3.21
N GLY A 118 -13.93 14.42 -2.96
CA GLY A 118 -14.85 15.53 -3.22
C GLY A 118 -15.18 15.75 -4.70
N ALA A 119 -14.21 15.59 -5.59
CA ALA A 119 -14.45 15.69 -7.04
C ALA A 119 -15.23 14.47 -7.56
N LEU A 120 -14.90 13.27 -7.11
CA LEU A 120 -15.57 12.04 -7.52
C LEU A 120 -17.01 11.96 -6.98
N SER A 121 -17.24 12.41 -5.75
CA SER A 121 -18.60 12.50 -5.18
C SER A 121 -19.46 13.51 -5.92
N ARG A 122 -18.91 14.68 -6.30
CA ARG A 122 -19.62 15.66 -7.17
C ARG A 122 -19.96 15.06 -8.54
N ALA A 123 -18.98 14.45 -9.22
CA ALA A 123 -19.23 13.81 -10.52
C ALA A 123 -20.31 12.71 -10.43
N ARG A 124 -20.31 11.92 -9.34
CA ARG A 124 -21.37 10.92 -9.09
C ARG A 124 -22.73 11.56 -8.82
N ALA A 125 -22.78 12.63 -8.02
CA ALA A 125 -24.02 13.34 -7.73
C ALA A 125 -24.59 13.99 -9.00
N GLU A 126 -23.76 14.56 -9.87
CA GLU A 126 -24.16 15.12 -11.17
C GLU A 126 -24.69 14.03 -12.10
N ALA A 127 -24.02 12.88 -12.19
CA ALA A 127 -24.48 11.74 -12.98
C ALA A 127 -25.81 11.19 -12.47
N GLU A 128 -25.99 11.09 -11.15
CA GLU A 128 -27.24 10.62 -10.55
C GLU A 128 -28.38 11.64 -10.73
N ALA A 129 -28.09 12.94 -10.59
CA ALA A 129 -29.04 14.00 -10.91
C ALA A 129 -29.44 14.01 -12.40
N ALA A 130 -28.52 13.70 -13.30
CA ALA A 130 -28.84 13.53 -14.73
C ALA A 130 -29.75 12.32 -14.98
N ARG A 131 -29.56 11.20 -14.26
CA ARG A 131 -30.46 10.03 -14.32
C ARG A 131 -31.84 10.30 -13.75
N VAL A 132 -31.91 11.01 -12.62
CA VAL A 132 -33.19 11.39 -11.99
C VAL A 132 -33.98 12.36 -12.87
N ARG A 133 -33.31 13.24 -13.63
CA ARG A 133 -33.95 14.18 -14.58
C ARG A 133 -34.42 13.52 -15.89
N SER A 134 -33.78 12.44 -16.33
CA SER A 134 -34.12 11.72 -17.57
C SER A 134 -34.85 10.40 -17.29
N ARG A 135 -35.95 10.44 -16.51
CA ARG A 135 -36.77 9.26 -16.29
C ARG A 135 -37.37 8.79 -17.64
N PRO A 136 -37.13 7.54 -18.08
CA PRO A 136 -37.60 7.05 -19.38
C PRO A 136 -39.13 7.12 -19.54
N LEU A 137 -39.85 7.01 -18.43
CA LEU A 137 -41.30 7.12 -18.40
C LEU A 137 -41.81 8.56 -18.61
N ASP A 138 -41.03 9.57 -18.21
CA ASP A 138 -41.37 10.97 -18.48
C ASP A 138 -41.16 11.31 -19.97
N VAL A 139 -40.12 10.75 -20.60
CA VAL A 139 -39.90 10.83 -22.05
C VAL A 139 -41.04 10.16 -22.81
N LEU A 140 -41.44 8.95 -22.40
CA LEU A 140 -42.57 8.24 -23.02
C LEU A 140 -43.89 9.00 -22.83
N ARG A 141 -44.13 9.58 -21.65
CA ARG A 141 -45.32 10.38 -21.36
C ARG A 141 -45.39 11.62 -22.26
N ALA A 142 -44.29 12.35 -22.40
CA ALA A 142 -44.22 13.53 -23.28
C ALA A 142 -44.39 13.15 -24.76
N ALA A 143 -43.80 12.03 -25.19
CA ALA A 143 -43.93 11.53 -26.56
C ALA A 143 -45.33 10.96 -26.86
N GLY A 144 -46.06 10.52 -25.84
CA GLY A 144 -47.36 9.85 -25.99
C GLY A 144 -48.42 10.73 -26.67
N GLU A 145 -48.48 12.02 -26.34
CA GLU A 145 -49.45 12.95 -26.95
C GLU A 145 -49.17 13.16 -28.44
N ALA A 146 -47.90 13.33 -28.82
CA ALA A 146 -47.50 13.48 -30.21
C ALA A 146 -47.70 12.18 -31.01
N LEU A 147 -47.41 11.02 -30.40
CA LEU A 147 -47.66 9.72 -31.03
C LEU A 147 -49.15 9.52 -31.30
N VAL A 148 -50.05 9.85 -30.37
CA VAL A 148 -51.50 9.68 -30.59
C VAL A 148 -52.03 10.55 -31.74
N ALA A 149 -51.46 11.74 -31.95
CA ALA A 149 -51.91 12.66 -33.00
C ALA A 149 -51.68 12.15 -34.43
N HIS A 150 -50.64 11.34 -34.65
CA HIS A 150 -50.23 10.83 -35.97
C HIS A 150 -50.62 9.37 -36.23
N ASP A 151 -51.31 8.72 -35.27
CA ASP A 151 -51.75 7.32 -35.31
C ASP A 151 -50.70 6.30 -35.83
N PRO A 152 -49.42 6.34 -35.38
CA PRO A 152 -48.42 5.38 -35.79
C PRO A 152 -48.67 4.03 -35.11
N ARG A 153 -48.44 2.95 -35.83
CA ARG A 153 -48.48 1.60 -35.26
C ARG A 153 -47.15 1.30 -34.57
N VAL A 154 -47.11 1.47 -33.25
CA VAL A 154 -45.92 1.15 -32.44
C VAL A 154 -45.75 -0.36 -32.32
N THR A 155 -44.63 -0.88 -32.83
CA THR A 155 -44.31 -2.30 -32.84
C THR A 155 -43.48 -2.72 -31.63
N ARG A 156 -42.55 -1.85 -31.19
CA ARG A 156 -41.69 -2.11 -30.04
C ARG A 156 -41.25 -0.82 -29.36
N VAL A 157 -41.19 -0.85 -28.04
CA VAL A 157 -40.57 0.20 -27.21
C VAL A 157 -39.50 -0.44 -26.36
N SER A 158 -38.29 0.09 -26.38
CA SER A 158 -37.17 -0.40 -25.58
C SER A 158 -36.35 0.74 -25.00
N TYR A 159 -35.76 0.53 -23.83
CA TYR A 159 -34.85 1.50 -23.22
C TYR A 159 -33.42 0.99 -23.32
N GLN A 160 -32.53 1.80 -23.90
CA GLN A 160 -31.11 1.51 -24.01
C GLN A 160 -30.28 2.56 -23.28
N PRO A 161 -29.46 2.17 -22.28
CA PRO A 161 -28.54 3.09 -21.62
C PRO A 161 -27.62 3.78 -22.66
N GLY A 162 -27.68 5.10 -22.72
CA GLY A 162 -26.88 5.91 -23.66
C GLY A 162 -27.58 6.33 -24.95
N LEU A 163 -28.57 5.57 -25.44
CA LEU A 163 -29.38 5.92 -26.63
C LEU A 163 -30.76 6.50 -26.27
N GLY A 164 -31.20 6.31 -25.02
CA GLY A 164 -32.50 6.78 -24.56
C GLY A 164 -33.61 5.77 -24.85
N LEU A 165 -34.81 6.28 -25.10
CA LEU A 165 -35.99 5.48 -25.40
C LEU A 165 -36.05 5.22 -26.91
N VAL A 166 -35.98 3.96 -27.32
CA VAL A 166 -36.03 3.56 -28.74
C VAL A 166 -37.41 3.00 -29.07
N ILE A 167 -38.07 3.59 -30.06
CA ILE A 167 -39.40 3.20 -30.53
C ILE A 167 -39.31 2.74 -31.98
N ASP A 168 -39.75 1.51 -32.23
CA ASP A 168 -39.99 0.98 -33.56
C ASP A 168 -41.47 1.20 -33.91
N LEU A 169 -41.74 1.93 -34.98
CA LEU A 169 -43.09 2.27 -35.41
C LEU A 169 -43.28 2.14 -36.93
N GLU A 170 -44.50 1.86 -37.33
CA GLU A 170 -44.94 1.92 -38.73
C GLU A 170 -45.85 3.15 -38.90
N ILE A 171 -45.58 3.99 -39.89
CA ILE A 171 -46.32 5.22 -40.18
C ILE A 171 -46.64 5.32 -41.67
N GLY A 172 -47.67 6.09 -42.04
CA GLY A 172 -48.23 6.11 -43.40
C GLY A 172 -47.22 6.45 -44.50
N ASP A 173 -46.43 7.50 -44.30
CA ASP A 173 -45.42 7.98 -45.26
C ASP A 173 -44.28 8.73 -44.55
N PHE A 174 -43.30 9.22 -45.33
CA PHE A 174 -42.18 10.01 -44.81
C PHE A 174 -42.60 11.41 -44.35
N GLU A 175 -43.67 11.98 -44.91
CA GLU A 175 -44.17 13.30 -44.54
C GLU A 175 -44.76 13.29 -43.12
N ALA A 176 -45.56 12.26 -42.81
CA ALA A 176 -46.09 12.00 -41.48
C ALA A 176 -44.97 11.68 -40.47
N LEU A 177 -43.90 11.00 -40.89
CA LEU A 177 -42.72 10.76 -40.04
C LEU A 177 -42.01 12.08 -39.68
N ASP A 178 -41.78 12.95 -40.66
CA ASP A 178 -41.15 14.25 -40.42
C ASP A 178 -42.04 15.17 -39.57
N ALA A 179 -43.37 15.14 -39.80
CA ALA A 179 -44.33 15.87 -38.98
C ALA A 179 -44.34 15.37 -37.52
N LEU A 180 -44.31 14.05 -37.31
CA LEU A 180 -44.18 13.45 -35.98
C LEU A 180 -42.89 13.87 -35.27
N VAL A 181 -41.75 13.88 -35.99
CA VAL A 181 -40.47 14.34 -35.42
C VAL A 181 -40.54 15.82 -35.05
N GLY A 182 -41.19 16.65 -35.87
CA GLY A 182 -41.44 18.06 -35.57
C GLY A 182 -42.28 18.27 -34.32
N ASP A 183 -43.37 17.52 -34.17
CA ASP A 183 -44.26 17.62 -33.01
C ASP A 183 -43.62 17.08 -31.73
N LEU A 184 -42.80 16.03 -31.83
CA LEU A 184 -42.00 15.54 -30.70
C LEU A 184 -41.02 16.60 -30.21
N ALA A 185 -40.35 17.30 -31.15
CA ALA A 185 -39.47 18.41 -30.82
C ALA A 185 -40.23 19.58 -30.16
N ALA A 186 -41.43 19.92 -30.67
CA ALA A 186 -42.30 20.93 -30.08
C ALA A 186 -42.77 20.56 -28.66
N ALA A 187 -42.95 19.26 -28.38
CA ALA A 187 -43.27 18.72 -27.06
C ALA A 187 -42.05 18.61 -26.11
N GLY A 188 -40.87 19.11 -26.51
CA GLY A 188 -39.66 19.09 -25.70
C GLY A 188 -38.97 17.72 -25.61
N THR A 189 -39.22 16.86 -26.60
CA THR A 189 -38.56 15.57 -26.77
C THR A 189 -37.72 15.59 -28.04
N GLU A 190 -36.40 15.48 -27.92
CA GLU A 190 -35.53 15.35 -29.07
C GLU A 190 -35.67 13.94 -29.65
N ALA A 191 -36.16 13.87 -30.89
CA ALA A 191 -36.33 12.63 -31.63
C ALA A 191 -35.29 12.55 -32.77
N ARG A 192 -34.54 11.45 -32.82
CA ARG A 192 -33.62 11.15 -33.92
C ARG A 192 -34.08 9.90 -34.64
N VAL A 193 -34.24 10.00 -35.96
CA VAL A 193 -34.53 8.85 -36.82
C VAL A 193 -33.24 8.05 -37.01
N ALA A 194 -33.15 6.89 -36.36
CA ALA A 194 -31.99 6.00 -36.47
C ALA A 194 -32.03 5.15 -37.75
N ARG A 195 -33.23 4.82 -38.23
CA ARG A 195 -33.49 4.07 -39.46
C ARG A 195 -34.91 4.37 -39.94
N SER A 196 -35.09 4.51 -41.24
CA SER A 196 -36.40 4.57 -41.89
C SER A 196 -36.36 3.76 -43.19
N VAL A 197 -37.31 2.85 -43.40
CA VAL A 197 -37.38 2.00 -44.58
C VAL A 197 -38.81 2.00 -45.12
N ALA A 198 -38.98 2.31 -46.41
CA ALA A 198 -40.27 2.19 -47.07
C ALA A 198 -40.59 0.72 -47.36
N ARG A 199 -41.83 0.29 -47.06
CA ARG A 199 -42.32 -1.06 -47.29
C ARG A 199 -43.46 -1.03 -48.30
N GLU A 200 -43.35 -1.81 -49.36
CA GLU A 200 -44.38 -1.89 -50.41
C GLU A 200 -45.76 -2.17 -49.80
N GLY A 201 -46.69 -1.23 -50.01
CA GLY A 201 -48.09 -1.32 -49.58
C GLY A 201 -48.35 -1.19 -48.08
N ARG A 202 -47.35 -0.88 -47.25
CA ARG A 202 -47.47 -0.82 -45.77
C ARG A 202 -46.91 0.44 -45.10
N GLY A 203 -46.47 1.43 -45.86
CA GLY A 203 -45.95 2.70 -45.34
C GLY A 203 -44.46 2.63 -45.00
N VAL A 204 -44.03 3.38 -43.99
CA VAL A 204 -42.64 3.53 -43.55
C VAL A 204 -42.44 2.89 -42.19
N GLU A 205 -41.48 1.96 -42.10
CA GLU A 205 -40.99 1.41 -40.84
C GLU A 205 -39.84 2.29 -40.34
N ALA A 206 -40.00 2.92 -39.18
CA ALA A 206 -39.05 3.85 -38.60
C ALA A 206 -38.62 3.43 -37.19
N VAL A 207 -37.35 3.67 -36.89
CA VAL A 207 -36.76 3.52 -35.57
C VAL A 207 -36.40 4.91 -35.06
N LEU A 208 -37.08 5.36 -34.02
CA LEU A 208 -36.84 6.63 -33.35
C LEU A 208 -36.06 6.42 -32.06
N ALA A 209 -35.00 7.19 -31.86
CA ALA A 209 -34.33 7.34 -30.57
C ALA A 209 -34.77 8.67 -29.94
N LEU A 210 -35.38 8.61 -28.76
CA LEU A 210 -35.96 9.73 -28.04
C LEU A 210 -35.13 10.05 -26.79
N THR A 211 -34.83 11.33 -26.61
CA THR A 211 -34.21 11.89 -25.40
C THR A 211 -34.97 13.12 -24.95
N THR A 212 -35.14 13.33 -23.63
CA THR A 212 -35.75 14.58 -23.16
C THR A 212 -34.78 15.74 -23.33
N THR A 213 -35.27 16.82 -23.91
CA THR A 213 -34.54 18.08 -24.08
C THR A 213 -34.84 19.06 -22.96
N ARG A 214 -35.34 18.63 -21.79
CA ARG A 214 -35.57 19.56 -20.67
C ARG A 214 -34.23 20.02 -20.09
N ALA A 215 -33.64 20.99 -20.79
CA ALA A 215 -32.62 21.87 -20.34
C ALA A 215 -33.10 22.51 -19.04
N GLU A 216 -32.23 22.41 -18.04
CA GLU A 216 -31.96 23.43 -17.03
C GLU A 216 -32.79 24.73 -17.21
N ALA A 217 -34.01 24.69 -16.73
CA ALA A 217 -34.83 25.87 -16.46
C ALA A 217 -35.21 25.79 -14.99
N GLU A 218 -34.24 26.05 -14.12
CA GLU A 218 -34.43 26.75 -12.86
C GLU A 218 -33.06 27.08 -12.26
N ARG A 219 -32.81 28.38 -12.16
CA ARG A 219 -31.73 29.00 -11.38
C ARG A 219 -32.04 28.90 -9.89
#